data_AF-A0A0Q5WKW7-F1
#
_entry.id   AF-A0A0Q5WKW7-F1
#
_cell.length_a   1.000
_cell.length_b   1.000
_cell.length_c   1.000
_cell.angle_alpha   90.00
_cell.angle_beta   90.00
_cell.angle_gamma   90.00
#
_symmetry.space_group_name_H-M   'P 1'
#
loop_
_entity.id
_entity.type
_entity.pdbx_description
1 polymer ?
#
loop_
_entity_poly.entity_id
_entity_poly.type
_entity_poly.pdbx_seq_one_letter_code
_entity_poly.pdbx_strand_id
1 'polypeptide(L)'
;MKLLWLMIIGVVAAQHCDKLCPIKDNFGCVSKDKQCFYTVRNPCILKAINCQRKSMSLSVLTPISRSKCSEKQVPVCKDVNT
;
A
#
# COMPACT_ATOMS: atom_id res chain seq x y z
N MET A 1 5.67 43.28 -7.41
CA MET A 1 5.04 42.11 -8.06
C MET A 1 5.95 40.87 -7.95
N LYS A 2 6.05 40.22 -6.78
CA LYS A 2 6.86 38.97 -6.67
C LYS A 2 6.56 38.09 -5.44
N LEU A 3 5.39 38.22 -4.82
CA LEU A 3 5.05 37.47 -3.60
C LEU A 3 3.77 36.63 -3.68
N LEU A 4 3.05 36.66 -4.80
CA LEU A 4 1.77 35.94 -4.95
C LEU A 4 1.90 34.52 -5.51
N TRP A 5 3.11 34.04 -5.81
CA TRP A 5 3.32 32.72 -6.41
C TRP A 5 3.53 31.58 -5.41
N LEU A 6 3.66 31.88 -4.10
CA LEU A 6 3.96 30.86 -3.09
C LEU A 6 2.73 30.22 -2.43
N MET A 7 1.50 30.65 -2.78
CA MET A 7 0.27 30.20 -2.10
C MET A 7 -0.51 29.10 -2.85
N ILE A 8 -0.04 28.60 -4.00
CA ILE A 8 -0.80 27.64 -4.82
C ILE A 8 -0.30 26.18 -4.66
N ILE A 9 0.83 25.93 -3.99
CA ILE A 9 1.39 24.56 -3.87
C ILE A 9 0.87 23.81 -2.62
N GLY A 10 -0.04 24.41 -1.84
CA GLY A 10 -0.45 23.87 -0.54
C GLY A 10 -1.64 22.90 -0.51
N VAL A 11 -2.32 22.63 -1.63
CA VAL A 11 -3.63 21.93 -1.61
C VAL A 11 -3.68 20.73 -2.57
N VAL A 12 -2.77 19.77 -2.44
CA VAL A 12 -2.90 18.49 -3.19
C VAL A 12 -2.45 17.26 -2.39
N ALA A 13 -2.33 17.33 -1.06
CA ALA A 13 -1.69 16.26 -0.30
C ALA A 13 -2.62 15.36 0.53
N ALA A 14 -3.93 15.61 0.59
CA ALA A 14 -4.79 14.99 1.62
C ALA A 14 -5.87 13.99 1.13
N GLN A 15 -5.97 13.63 -0.15
CA GLN A 15 -7.26 13.08 -0.65
C GLN A 15 -7.25 11.93 -1.68
N HIS A 16 -6.27 11.02 -1.72
CA HIS A 16 -6.27 10.05 -2.85
C HIS A 16 -5.97 8.58 -2.59
N CYS A 17 -5.75 8.15 -1.35
CA CYS A 17 -5.47 6.74 -1.07
C CYS A 17 -6.70 5.92 -0.65
N ASP A 18 -7.77 6.59 -0.21
CA ASP A 18 -9.03 5.95 0.15
C ASP A 18 -9.81 5.57 -1.11
N LYS A 19 -9.71 4.30 -1.50
CA LYS A 19 -10.51 3.71 -2.58
C LYS A 19 -11.47 2.69 -1.99
N LEU A 20 -12.76 2.83 -2.29
CA LEU A 20 -13.75 1.80 -1.96
C LEU A 20 -13.38 0.51 -2.67
N CYS A 21 -13.19 -0.55 -1.89
CA CYS A 21 -12.85 -1.88 -2.37
C CYS A 21 -14.00 -2.86 -2.12
N PRO A 22 -14.16 -3.88 -2.98
CA PRO A 22 -15.16 -4.92 -2.75
C PRO A 22 -14.95 -5.60 -1.40
N ILE A 23 -16.04 -5.85 -0.69
CA ILE A 23 -16.03 -6.59 0.60
C ILE A 23 -15.70 -8.07 0.37
N LYS A 24 -16.00 -8.59 -0.83
CA LYS A 24 -15.71 -9.98 -1.19
C LYS A 24 -14.20 -10.26 -1.12
N ASP A 25 -13.84 -11.28 -0.37
CA ASP A 25 -12.47 -11.76 -0.27
C ASP A 25 -11.96 -12.24 -1.64
N ASN A 26 -10.78 -11.76 -1.99
CA ASN A 26 -9.99 -12.17 -3.14
C ASN A 26 -8.52 -12.11 -2.71
N PHE A 27 -8.08 -13.13 -1.97
CA PHE A 27 -6.79 -13.05 -1.29
C PHE A 27 -5.61 -12.90 -2.27
N GLY A 28 -4.58 -12.20 -1.82
CA GLY A 28 -3.29 -12.14 -2.51
C GLY A 28 -2.14 -12.17 -1.52
N CYS A 29 -1.01 -12.69 -1.95
CA CYS A 29 0.23 -12.66 -1.18
C CYS A 29 1.12 -11.56 -1.75
N VAL A 30 1.65 -10.72 -0.87
CA VAL A 30 2.56 -9.63 -1.22
C VAL A 30 3.85 -9.76 -0.43
N SER A 31 4.93 -9.21 -0.96
CA SER A 31 6.22 -9.13 -0.29
C SER A 31 6.59 -7.67 -0.01
N LYS A 32 7.14 -7.43 1.18
CA LYS A 32 7.82 -6.19 1.53
C LYS A 32 9.32 -6.41 1.32
N ASP A 33 9.90 -5.71 0.35
CA ASP A 33 11.34 -5.68 0.08
C ASP A 33 12.02 -7.05 -0.06
N LYS A 34 11.27 -8.10 -0.47
CA LYS A 34 11.72 -9.51 -0.48
C LYS A 34 12.14 -10.06 0.90
N GLN A 35 11.90 -9.31 1.97
CA GLN A 35 12.28 -9.67 3.33
C GLN A 35 11.17 -10.41 4.05
N CYS A 36 9.92 -9.98 3.87
CA CYS A 36 8.79 -10.64 4.49
C CYS A 36 7.55 -10.64 3.60
N PHE A 37 6.59 -11.48 3.96
CA PHE A 37 5.35 -11.70 3.20
C PHE A 37 4.12 -11.33 4.01
N TYR A 38 3.06 -10.89 3.32
CA TYR A 38 1.79 -10.50 3.93
C TYR A 38 0.62 -10.91 3.04
N THR A 39 -0.44 -11.42 3.66
CA THR A 39 -1.67 -11.76 2.95
C THR A 39 -2.62 -10.57 2.94
N VAL A 40 -2.92 -10.04 1.76
CA VAL A 40 -3.96 -9.02 1.56
C VAL A 40 -5.30 -9.69 1.25
N ARG A 41 -6.40 -9.16 1.80
CA ARG A 41 -7.75 -9.70 1.56
C ARG A 41 -8.27 -9.45 0.15
N ASN A 42 -7.81 -8.37 -0.49
CA ASN A 42 -8.20 -8.01 -1.85
C ASN A 42 -7.08 -7.18 -2.52
N PRO A 43 -6.70 -7.46 -3.78
CA PRO A 43 -5.77 -6.63 -4.55
C PRO A 43 -6.16 -5.15 -4.65
N CYS A 44 -7.45 -4.83 -4.52
CA CYS A 44 -7.88 -3.45 -4.43
C CYS A 44 -7.32 -2.75 -3.17
N ILE A 45 -7.34 -3.43 -2.02
CA ILE A 45 -6.80 -2.93 -0.75
C ILE A 45 -5.29 -2.70 -0.86
N LEU A 46 -4.56 -3.56 -1.59
CA LEU A 46 -3.13 -3.39 -1.85
C LEU A 46 -2.82 -2.03 -2.51
N LYS A 47 -3.68 -1.57 -3.43
CA LYS A 47 -3.48 -0.26 -4.09
C LYS A 47 -3.59 0.89 -3.10
N ALA A 48 -4.59 0.83 -2.19
CA ALA A 48 -4.77 1.82 -1.14
C ALA A 48 -3.58 1.83 -0.17
N ILE A 49 -3.15 0.66 0.30
CA ILE A 49 -1.98 0.50 1.16
C ILE A 49 -0.72 1.06 0.48
N ASN A 50 -0.45 0.70 -0.77
CA ASN A 50 0.73 1.19 -1.48
C ASN A 50 0.69 2.69 -1.75
N CYS A 51 -0.51 3.27 -1.94
CA CYS A 51 -0.67 4.72 -2.03
C CYS A 51 -0.26 5.40 -0.72
N GLN A 52 -0.78 4.91 0.42
CA GLN A 52 -0.43 5.44 1.73
C GLN A 52 1.07 5.26 2.06
N ARG A 53 1.65 4.11 1.70
CA ARG A 53 3.09 3.88 1.89
C ARG A 53 3.92 4.87 1.08
N LYS A 54 3.54 5.16 -0.16
CA LYS A 54 4.22 6.19 -0.98
C LYS A 54 4.12 7.58 -0.37
N SER A 55 2.96 7.99 0.17
CA SER A 55 2.83 9.30 0.81
C SER A 55 3.70 9.42 2.07
N MET A 56 4.00 8.30 2.73
CA MET A 56 4.91 8.21 3.87
C MET A 56 6.38 7.95 3.47
N SER A 57 6.73 7.96 2.19
CA SER A 57 8.08 7.59 1.69
C SER A 57 8.56 6.19 2.09
N LEU A 58 7.63 5.25 2.29
CA LEU A 58 7.90 3.84 2.58
C LEU A 58 7.95 3.00 1.30
N SER A 59 8.68 1.88 1.34
CA SER A 59 8.74 0.90 0.24
C SER A 59 7.36 0.34 -0.09
N VAL A 60 7.07 0.07 -1.37
CA VAL A 60 5.78 -0.53 -1.76
C VAL A 60 5.79 -2.04 -1.60
N LEU A 61 4.61 -2.61 -1.32
CA LEU A 61 4.41 -4.05 -1.28
C LEU A 61 4.25 -4.59 -2.70
N THR A 62 4.98 -5.65 -3.00
CA THR A 62 5.05 -6.26 -4.33
C THR A 62 4.19 -7.52 -4.37
N PRO A 63 3.24 -7.67 -5.30
CA PRO A 63 2.44 -8.88 -5.41
C PRO A 63 3.30 -10.10 -5.79
N ILE A 64 3.11 -11.21 -5.08
CA ILE A 64 3.80 -12.49 -5.28
C ILE A 64 2.84 -13.53 -5.84
N SER A 65 1.62 -13.62 -5.32
CA SER A 65 0.61 -14.56 -5.79
C SER A 65 -0.82 -14.01 -5.63
N ARG A 66 -1.77 -14.59 -6.38
CA ARG A 66 -3.21 -14.31 -6.27
C ARG A 66 -3.91 -15.23 -5.24
N SER A 67 -3.16 -15.71 -4.26
CA SER A 67 -3.65 -16.59 -3.20
C SER A 67 -3.07 -16.12 -1.87
N LYS A 68 -3.55 -16.67 -0.75
CA LYS A 68 -2.93 -16.40 0.56
C LYS A 68 -1.45 -16.80 0.53
N CYS A 69 -0.64 -16.13 1.34
CA CYS A 69 0.72 -16.61 1.56
C CYS A 69 0.67 -18.00 2.19
N SER A 70 1.48 -18.91 1.67
CA SER A 70 1.71 -20.25 2.21
C SER A 70 2.74 -20.21 3.33
N GLU A 71 2.78 -21.26 4.14
CA GLU A 71 3.78 -21.45 5.20
C GLU A 71 5.22 -21.49 4.69
N LYS A 72 5.43 -21.70 3.38
CA LYS A 72 6.76 -21.66 2.75
C LYS A 72 7.29 -20.25 2.57
N GLN A 73 6.43 -19.22 2.66
CA GLN A 73 6.80 -17.81 2.54
C GLN A 73 7.04 -17.23 3.94
N VAL A 74 8.20 -17.57 4.49
CA VAL A 74 8.71 -17.05 5.76
C VAL A 74 9.88 -16.09 5.53
N PRO A 75 10.02 -15.03 6.33
CA PRO A 75 9.15 -14.64 7.45
C PRO A 75 7.87 -13.91 7.01
N VAL A 76 6.81 -14.04 7.80
CA VAL A 76 5.58 -13.24 7.66
C VAL A 76 5.76 -11.92 8.40
N CYS A 77 5.43 -10.78 7.78
CA CYS A 77 5.52 -9.49 8.46
C CYS A 77 4.51 -9.45 9.62
N LYS A 78 4.92 -9.01 10.82
CA LYS A 78 4.01 -8.84 11.97
C LYS A 78 2.94 -7.79 11.71
N ASP A 79 3.30 -6.74 10.97
CA ASP A 79 2.43 -5.67 10.54
C ASP A 79 2.79 -5.31 9.08
N VAL A 80 1.82 -4.85 8.31
CA VAL A 80 2.02 -4.31 6.97
C VAL A 80 2.73 -2.95 6.98
N ASN A 81 2.74 -2.25 8.13
CA ASN A 81 3.29 -0.92 8.33
C ASN A 81 4.67 -0.90 9.00
N THR A 82 4.99 -1.86 9.88
CA THR A 82 6.31 -1.97 10.55
C THR A 82 7.32 -2.67 9.66
#